data_AF-A0A8J1UGI3-F1
#
_entry.id   AF-A0A8J1UGI3-F1
#
_cell.length_a   1.000
_cell.length_b   1.000
_cell.length_c   1.000
_cell.angle_alpha   90.00
_cell.angle_beta   90.00
_cell.angle_gamma   90.00
#
_symmetry.space_group_name_H-M   'P 1'
#
loop_
_entity.id
_entity.type
_entity.pdbx_description
1 polymer ?
#
loop_
_entity_poly.entity_id
_entity_poly.type
_entity_poly.pdbx_seq_one_letter_code
_entity_poly.pdbx_strand_id
1 'polypeptide(L)'
;MNFNQVKQKYDITGNNFLYLHGIIQGIPQEWKRNIQVENPHNQNLYERYLDSGSQNSFMYHQFTKSVKCKPDKTQAKWIEKLDNNIDINWKQVYLLTKTITNNVRLQCFQYKMLHRALYFNNLLVKMHKKQSSLCDICKQDKDSIEHAFIYCNDTKLL
;
A
#
# COMPACT_ATOMS: atom_id res chain seq x y z
N MET A 1 18.99 -1.18 22.98
CA MET A 1 18.69 -2.31 23.89
C MET A 1 17.26 -2.78 23.64
N ASN A 2 17.03 -4.09 23.54
CA ASN A 2 15.71 -4.68 23.32
C ASN A 2 15.02 -5.00 24.67
N PHE A 3 13.69 -4.95 24.74
CA PHE A 3 12.87 -5.08 25.96
C PHE A 3 13.24 -6.32 26.81
N ASN A 4 13.46 -7.46 26.15
CA ASN A 4 13.81 -8.72 26.82
C ASN A 4 15.18 -8.67 27.51
N GLN A 5 16.13 -7.89 26.97
CA GLN A 5 17.48 -7.76 27.54
C GLN A 5 17.45 -6.93 28.83
N VAL A 6 16.60 -5.90 28.89
CA VAL A 6 16.44 -5.07 30.09
C VAL A 6 15.71 -5.85 31.17
N LYS A 7 14.68 -6.62 30.80
CA LYS A 7 13.93 -7.47 31.72
C LYS A 7 14.84 -8.48 32.43
N GLN A 8 15.73 -9.13 31.67
CA GLN A 8 16.66 -10.12 32.19
C GLN A 8 17.76 -9.52 33.07
N LYS A 9 18.14 -8.25 32.85
CA LYS A 9 19.20 -7.59 33.61
C LYS A 9 18.73 -7.04 34.96
N TYR A 10 17.44 -6.73 35.10
CA TYR A 10 16.89 -6.06 36.28
C TYR A 10 15.73 -6.83 36.94
N ASP A 11 15.53 -8.11 36.61
CA ASP A 11 14.48 -8.99 37.14
C ASP A 11 13.08 -8.34 37.22
N ILE A 12 12.70 -7.63 36.15
CA ILE A 12 11.43 -6.93 36.10
C ILE A 12 10.31 -7.96 35.89
N THR A 13 9.49 -8.17 36.91
CA THR A 13 8.44 -9.20 36.99
C THR A 13 7.22 -8.95 36.09
N GLY A 14 7.14 -7.80 35.42
CA GLY A 14 6.03 -7.43 34.54
C GLY A 14 6.21 -7.94 33.10
N ASN A 15 5.32 -8.83 32.64
CA ASN A 15 5.21 -9.21 31.21
C ASN A 15 4.49 -8.16 30.36
N ASN A 16 3.87 -7.16 30.99
CA ASN A 16 2.98 -6.23 30.32
C ASN A 16 3.72 -4.94 29.97
N PHE A 17 3.78 -4.63 28.67
CA PHE A 17 4.35 -3.39 28.14
C PHE A 17 3.87 -2.14 28.90
N LEU A 18 2.60 -2.13 29.32
CA LEU A 18 1.99 -1.04 30.07
C LEU A 18 2.66 -0.77 31.42
N TYR A 19 3.13 -1.81 32.11
CA TYR A 19 3.83 -1.66 33.39
C TYR A 19 5.18 -0.96 33.21
N LEU A 20 5.92 -1.34 32.19
CA LEU A 20 7.21 -0.74 31.87
C LEU A 20 7.05 0.69 31.37
N HIS A 21 6.00 0.95 30.58
CA HIS A 21 5.61 2.31 30.21
C HIS A 21 5.27 3.16 31.45
N GLY A 22 4.55 2.59 32.43
CA GLY A 22 4.26 3.25 33.71
C GLY A 22 5.53 3.62 34.49
N ILE A 23 6.49 2.71 34.59
CA ILE A 23 7.80 2.99 35.21
C ILE A 23 8.51 4.14 34.49
N ILE A 24 8.56 4.10 33.15
CA ILE A 24 9.19 5.18 32.35
C ILE A 24 8.47 6.51 32.58
N GLN A 25 7.15 6.51 32.67
CA GLN A 25 6.38 7.74 32.93
C GLN A 25 6.63 8.29 34.33
N GLY A 26 6.84 7.42 35.33
CA GLY A 26 7.16 7.79 36.71
C GLY A 26 8.56 8.37 36.92
N ILE A 27 9.47 8.26 35.95
CA ILE A 27 10.80 8.89 36.04
C ILE A 27 10.66 10.42 35.97
N PRO A 28 11.26 11.18 36.91
CA PRO A 28 11.26 12.64 36.90
C PRO A 28 11.78 13.24 35.58
N GLN A 29 11.16 14.33 35.14
CA GLN A 29 11.52 15.01 33.88
C GLN A 29 12.96 15.53 33.88
N GLU A 30 13.47 16.00 35.02
CA GLU A 30 14.86 16.39 35.23
C GLU A 30 15.84 15.28 34.82
N TRP A 31 15.54 14.04 35.20
CA TRP A 31 16.41 12.89 34.90
C TRP A 31 16.30 12.47 33.43
N LYS A 32 15.09 12.54 32.86
CA LYS A 32 14.86 12.27 31.42
C LYS A 32 15.65 13.24 30.54
N ARG A 33 15.67 14.53 30.90
CA ARG A 33 16.43 15.57 30.19
C ARG A 33 17.93 15.25 30.16
N ASN A 34 18.48 14.77 31.27
CA ASN A 34 19.90 14.41 31.36
C ASN A 34 20.24 13.15 30.54
N ILE A 35 19.30 12.23 30.35
CA ILE A 35 19.48 10.99 29.56
C ILE A 35 19.37 11.26 28.04
N GLN A 36 18.62 12.29 27.62
CA GLN A 36 18.34 12.57 26.20
C GLN A 36 19.51 13.20 25.43
N VAL A 37 20.65 13.50 26.09
CA VAL A 37 21.74 14.29 25.49
C VAL A 37 22.67 13.48 24.56
N GLU A 38 22.65 12.14 24.57
CA GLU A 38 23.67 11.35 23.86
C GLU A 38 23.27 10.73 22.51
N ASN A 39 22.11 11.05 21.92
CA ASN A 39 21.74 10.46 20.62
C ASN A 39 21.49 11.50 19.52
N PRO A 40 22.56 11.98 18.84
CA PRO A 40 22.46 12.97 17.77
C PRO A 40 21.70 12.48 16.52
N HIS A 41 21.29 11.21 16.44
CA HIS A 41 20.64 10.65 15.26
C HIS A 41 19.10 10.63 15.30
N ASN A 42 18.48 10.94 16.43
CA ASN A 42 17.02 11.01 16.55
C ASN A 42 16.56 12.44 16.86
N GLN A 43 16.78 13.38 15.94
CA GLN A 43 15.86 14.53 15.90
C GLN A 43 14.45 13.96 15.76
N ASN A 44 13.58 14.29 16.71
CA ASN A 44 12.22 13.78 16.71
C ASN A 44 11.58 14.10 15.37
N LEU A 45 10.90 13.12 14.75
CA LEU A 45 10.15 13.34 13.50
C LEU A 45 9.26 14.59 13.56
N TYR A 46 8.78 14.90 14.75
CA TYR A 46 8.02 16.08 15.09
C TYR A 46 8.80 17.40 14.94
N GLU A 47 10.05 17.46 15.42
CA GLU A 47 10.91 18.65 15.27
C GLU A 47 11.22 18.91 13.79
N ARG A 48 11.59 17.86 13.06
CA ARG A 48 11.82 17.94 11.60
C ARG A 48 10.55 18.31 10.81
N TYR A 49 9.38 17.95 11.31
CA TYR A 49 8.10 18.35 10.72
C TYR A 49 7.84 19.85 10.90
N LEU A 50 8.06 20.37 12.11
CA LEU A 50 7.88 21.79 12.42
C LEU A 50 8.87 22.67 11.65
N ASP A 51 10.11 22.21 11.49
CA ASP A 51 11.17 22.93 10.76
C ASP A 51 11.05 22.80 9.23
N SER A 52 10.13 21.96 8.73
CA SER A 52 9.98 21.76 7.29
C SER A 52 9.22 22.92 6.62
N GLY A 53 9.79 23.47 5.54
CA GLY A 53 9.15 24.56 4.78
C GLY A 53 7.80 24.18 4.16
N SER A 54 7.57 22.89 3.89
CA SER A 54 6.28 22.34 3.50
C SER A 54 6.01 21.04 4.26
N GLN A 55 5.23 21.17 5.33
CA GLN A 55 4.79 20.09 6.20
C GLN A 55 4.11 18.94 5.45
N ASN A 56 3.24 19.28 4.50
CA ASN A 56 2.53 18.29 3.69
C ASN A 56 3.49 17.48 2.80
N SER A 57 4.46 18.15 2.17
CA SER A 57 5.47 17.47 1.36
C SER A 57 6.37 16.58 2.22
N PHE A 58 6.82 17.08 3.37
CA PHE A 58 7.65 16.31 4.31
C PHE A 58 6.94 15.03 4.78
N MET A 59 5.69 15.15 5.24
CA MET A 59 4.89 14.01 5.67
C MET A 59 4.63 13.03 4.51
N TYR A 60 4.30 13.54 3.32
CA TYR A 60 4.13 12.70 2.14
C TYR A 60 5.40 11.89 1.82
N HIS A 61 6.57 12.52 1.83
CA HIS A 61 7.84 11.82 1.62
C HIS A 61 8.13 10.80 2.72
N GLN A 62 7.78 11.11 3.97
CA GLN A 62 7.98 10.18 5.09
C GLN A 62 7.06 8.96 4.98
N PHE A 63 5.79 9.16 4.63
CA PHE A 63 4.86 8.07 4.39
C PHE A 63 5.31 7.21 3.21
N THR A 64 5.70 7.81 2.10
CA THR A 64 6.16 7.06 0.92
C THR A 64 7.47 6.30 1.14
N LYS A 65 8.36 6.76 2.03
CA LYS A 65 9.54 5.98 2.47
C LYS A 65 9.16 4.71 3.23
N SER A 66 8.09 4.76 4.03
CA SER A 66 7.60 3.62 4.82
C SER A 66 6.74 2.65 4.02
N VAL A 67 6.06 3.11 2.97
CA VAL A 67 5.25 2.29 2.07
C VAL A 67 6.15 1.58 1.06
N LYS A 68 6.77 0.47 1.47
CA LYS A 68 7.58 -0.40 0.60
C LYS A 68 6.82 -1.57 0.00
N CYS A 69 5.50 -1.65 0.18
CA CYS A 69 4.72 -2.76 -0.33
C CYS A 69 4.53 -2.62 -1.84
N LYS A 70 5.28 -3.41 -2.62
CA LYS A 70 4.91 -3.69 -4.00
C LYS A 70 3.48 -4.27 -4.01
N PRO A 71 2.65 -3.99 -5.02
CA PRO A 71 1.31 -4.56 -5.13
C PRO A 71 1.37 -6.06 -5.51
N ASP A 72 1.94 -6.87 -4.62
CA ASP A 72 2.29 -8.27 -4.82
C ASP A 72 1.06 -9.11 -5.16
N LYS A 73 -0.05 -8.89 -4.45
CA LYS A 73 -1.31 -9.60 -4.66
C LYS A 73 -1.89 -9.39 -6.06
N THR A 74 -1.76 -8.19 -6.60
CA THR A 74 -2.31 -7.90 -7.94
C THR A 74 -1.40 -8.42 -9.03
N GLN A 75 -0.08 -8.32 -8.83
CA GLN A 75 0.92 -8.89 -9.74
C GLN A 75 0.79 -10.41 -9.83
N ALA A 76 0.65 -11.09 -8.69
CA ALA A 76 0.42 -12.53 -8.63
C ALA A 76 -0.83 -12.96 -9.42
N LYS A 77 -1.95 -12.21 -9.29
CA LYS A 77 -3.17 -12.48 -10.08
C LYS A 77 -2.99 -12.32 -11.58
N TRP A 78 -2.14 -11.37 -12.01
CA TRP A 78 -1.84 -11.21 -13.42
C TRP A 78 -0.96 -12.35 -13.93
N ILE A 79 0.04 -12.76 -13.15
CA ILE A 79 0.91 -13.90 -13.50
C ILE A 79 0.07 -15.19 -13.62
N GLU A 80 -0.84 -15.44 -12.67
CA GLU A 80 -1.77 -16.57 -12.72
C GLU A 80 -2.63 -16.57 -14.00
N LYS A 81 -2.95 -15.38 -14.52
CA LYS A 81 -3.82 -15.21 -15.70
C LYS A 81 -3.06 -15.17 -17.04
N LEU A 82 -1.77 -14.84 -17.04
CA LEU A 82 -0.99 -14.54 -18.26
C LEU A 82 -0.05 -15.69 -18.67
N ASP A 83 -0.29 -16.92 -18.20
CA ASP A 83 0.64 -18.05 -18.27
C ASP A 83 1.96 -17.78 -17.54
N ASN A 84 2.40 -18.76 -16.72
CA ASN A 84 3.53 -18.60 -15.78
C ASN A 84 4.92 -18.42 -16.44
N ASN A 85 5.00 -18.40 -17.78
CA ASN A 85 6.27 -18.36 -18.51
C ASN A 85 6.72 -16.95 -18.92
N ILE A 86 5.94 -15.90 -18.60
CA ILE A 86 6.28 -14.53 -18.96
C ILE A 86 6.96 -13.83 -17.78
N ASP A 87 8.24 -13.50 -17.94
CA ASP A 87 8.93 -12.61 -17.01
C ASP A 87 8.52 -11.15 -17.28
N ILE A 88 7.72 -10.59 -16.37
CA ILE A 88 7.14 -9.25 -16.52
C ILE A 88 7.94 -8.25 -15.70
N ASN A 89 8.55 -7.26 -16.37
CA ASN A 89 9.15 -6.11 -15.70
C ASN A 89 8.10 -5.13 -15.19
N TRP A 90 7.55 -5.42 -14.01
CA TRP A 90 6.50 -4.62 -13.36
C TRP A 90 6.85 -3.14 -13.21
N LYS A 91 8.12 -2.80 -12.98
CA LYS A 91 8.55 -1.40 -12.84
C LYS A 91 8.32 -0.64 -14.14
N GLN A 92 8.70 -1.24 -15.27
CA GLN A 92 8.45 -0.64 -16.58
C GLN A 92 6.96 -0.58 -16.90
N VAL A 93 6.20 -1.64 -16.61
CA VAL A 93 4.75 -1.66 -16.83
C VAL A 93 4.03 -0.51 -16.12
N TYR A 94 4.36 -0.23 -14.86
CA TYR A 94 3.77 0.92 -14.15
C TYR A 94 4.24 2.25 -14.71
N LEU A 95 5.51 2.39 -15.07
CA LEU A 95 6.03 3.62 -15.68
C LEU A 95 5.36 3.90 -17.02
N LEU A 96 5.08 2.86 -17.81
CA LEU A 96 4.43 2.96 -19.11
C LEU A 96 3.07 3.67 -19.04
N THR A 97 2.29 3.45 -17.97
CA THR A 97 0.99 4.13 -17.81
C THR A 97 1.09 5.65 -17.81
N LYS A 98 2.22 6.19 -17.36
CA LYS A 98 2.48 7.63 -17.34
C LYS A 98 3.11 8.12 -18.65
N THR A 99 3.92 7.30 -19.31
CA THR A 99 4.66 7.73 -20.50
C THR A 99 3.86 7.60 -21.79
N ILE A 100 2.87 6.71 -21.86
CA ILE A 100 2.11 6.43 -23.08
C ILE A 100 1.18 7.60 -23.47
N THR A 101 0.62 8.32 -22.50
CA THR A 101 -0.37 9.38 -22.78
C THR A 101 -0.26 10.51 -21.78
N ASN A 102 -0.47 11.75 -22.24
CA ASN A 102 -0.57 12.93 -21.37
C ASN A 102 -1.99 13.17 -20.84
N ASN A 103 -2.97 12.38 -21.29
CA ASN A 103 -4.34 12.52 -20.83
C ASN A 103 -4.53 11.84 -19.47
N VAL A 104 -4.77 12.66 -18.44
CA VAL A 104 -4.96 12.20 -17.06
C VAL A 104 -6.08 11.15 -16.94
N ARG A 105 -7.16 11.26 -17.72
CA ARG A 105 -8.26 10.29 -17.67
C ARG A 105 -7.81 8.91 -18.15
N LEU A 106 -7.01 8.86 -19.22
CA LEU A 106 -6.46 7.62 -19.75
C LEU A 106 -5.40 7.03 -18.81
N GLN A 107 -4.52 7.87 -18.24
CA GLN A 107 -3.57 7.43 -17.22
C GLN A 107 -4.28 6.79 -16.01
N CYS A 108 -5.31 7.45 -15.49
CA CYS A 108 -6.12 6.92 -14.38
C CYS A 108 -6.80 5.59 -14.75
N PHE A 109 -7.30 5.48 -15.98
CA PHE A 109 -7.91 4.24 -16.47
C PHE A 109 -6.88 3.09 -16.54
N GLN A 110 -5.73 3.32 -17.15
CA GLN A 110 -4.64 2.35 -17.23
C GLN A 110 -4.15 1.92 -15.84
N TYR A 111 -4.02 2.88 -14.92
CA TYR A 111 -3.70 2.60 -13.53
C TYR A 111 -4.74 1.68 -12.88
N LYS A 112 -6.04 2.01 -12.99
CA LYS A 112 -7.13 1.17 -12.46
C LYS A 112 -7.13 -0.22 -13.07
N MET A 113 -6.84 -0.35 -14.36
CA MET A 113 -6.75 -1.63 -15.05
C MET A 113 -5.60 -2.49 -14.50
N LEU A 114 -4.37 -1.95 -14.45
CA LEU A 114 -3.21 -2.67 -13.91
C LEU A 114 -3.40 -3.09 -12.46
N HIS A 115 -4.00 -2.23 -11.65
CA HIS A 115 -4.29 -2.52 -10.25
C HIS A 115 -5.54 -3.40 -10.05
N ARG A 116 -6.21 -3.84 -11.13
CA ARG A 116 -7.47 -4.61 -11.12
C ARG A 116 -8.55 -3.95 -10.26
N ALA A 117 -8.59 -2.62 -10.28
CA ALA A 117 -9.53 -1.77 -9.55
C ALA A 117 -10.75 -1.37 -10.41
N LEU A 118 -10.91 -1.98 -11.58
CA LEU A 118 -12.11 -1.85 -12.42
C LEU A 118 -13.18 -2.84 -11.95
N TYR A 119 -14.41 -2.37 -11.84
CA TYR A 119 -15.55 -3.15 -11.40
C TYR A 119 -16.33 -3.66 -12.60
N PHE A 120 -16.30 -4.98 -12.80
CA PHE A 120 -17.09 -5.70 -13.80
C PHE A 120 -18.24 -6.44 -13.15
N ASN A 121 -19.22 -6.90 -13.94
CA ASN A 121 -20.45 -7.50 -13.41
C ASN A 121 -20.19 -8.71 -12.51
N ASN A 122 -19.15 -9.51 -12.77
CA ASN A 122 -18.75 -10.61 -11.88
C ASN A 122 -18.39 -10.11 -10.46
N LEU A 123 -17.68 -8.98 -10.34
CA LEU A 123 -17.39 -8.37 -9.04
C LEU A 123 -18.64 -7.72 -8.43
N LEU A 124 -19.46 -7.07 -9.24
CA LEU A 124 -20.68 -6.40 -8.77
C LEU A 124 -21.72 -7.38 -8.23
N VAL A 125 -21.84 -8.57 -8.83
CA VAL A 125 -22.68 -9.66 -8.30
C VAL A 125 -22.19 -10.14 -6.95
N LYS A 126 -20.87 -10.33 -6.78
CA LYS A 126 -20.26 -10.69 -5.48
C LYS A 126 -20.50 -9.62 -4.40
N MET A 127 -20.68 -8.37 -4.81
CA MET A 127 -21.01 -7.25 -3.92
C MET A 127 -22.52 -7.05 -3.75
N HIS A 128 -23.36 -7.94 -4.29
CA HIS A 128 -24.82 -7.82 -4.29
C HIS A 128 -25.33 -6.49 -4.90
N LYS A 129 -24.57 -5.91 -5.82
CA LYS A 129 -24.94 -4.68 -6.55
C LYS A 129 -25.58 -4.95 -7.90
N LYS A 130 -25.44 -6.17 -8.42
CA LYS A 130 -26.05 -6.61 -9.69
C LYS A 130 -26.57 -8.04 -9.55
N GLN A 131 -27.60 -8.37 -10.33
CA GLN A 131 -28.23 -9.69 -10.31
C GLN A 131 -27.55 -10.69 -11.24
N SER A 132 -26.99 -10.22 -12.38
CA SER A 132 -26.35 -11.07 -13.38
C SER A 132 -24.86 -10.76 -13.50
N SER A 133 -24.06 -11.83 -13.66
CA SER A 133 -22.61 -11.76 -13.86
C SER A 133 -22.20 -11.71 -15.33
N LEU A 134 -23.18 -11.73 -16.24
CA LEU A 134 -22.96 -11.72 -17.68
C LEU A 134 -22.47 -10.35 -18.15
N CYS A 135 -21.70 -10.33 -19.23
CA CYS A 135 -21.28 -9.10 -19.90
C CYS A 135 -22.50 -8.35 -20.45
N ASP A 136 -22.52 -7.03 -20.30
CA ASP A 136 -23.63 -6.22 -20.81
C ASP A 136 -23.64 -6.12 -22.35
N ILE A 137 -22.48 -6.35 -22.97
CA ILE A 137 -22.28 -6.24 -24.41
C ILE A 137 -22.66 -7.57 -25.08
N CYS A 138 -21.91 -8.65 -24.81
CA CYS A 138 -22.17 -9.94 -25.48
C CYS A 138 -23.29 -10.76 -24.84
N LYS A 139 -23.61 -10.52 -23.55
CA LYS A 139 -24.62 -11.26 -22.77
C LYS A 139 -24.43 -12.79 -22.71
N GLN A 140 -23.31 -13.31 -23.16
CA GLN A 140 -23.02 -14.75 -23.22
C GLN A 140 -22.05 -15.18 -22.12
N ASP A 141 -20.94 -14.45 -21.98
CA ASP A 141 -19.88 -14.79 -21.04
C ASP A 141 -19.92 -13.97 -19.76
N LYS A 142 -19.20 -14.45 -18.74
CA LYS A 142 -19.02 -13.72 -17.48
C LYS A 142 -18.15 -12.48 -17.69
N ASP A 143 -18.62 -11.37 -17.16
CA ASP A 143 -17.96 -10.08 -17.28
C ASP A 143 -16.75 -9.99 -16.35
N SER A 144 -15.55 -10.03 -16.92
CA SER A 144 -14.28 -9.87 -16.22
C SER A 144 -13.36 -8.90 -16.99
N ILE A 145 -12.28 -8.46 -16.35
CA ILE A 145 -11.26 -7.61 -17.01
C ILE A 145 -10.77 -8.28 -18.30
N GLU A 146 -10.47 -9.56 -18.23
CA GLU A 146 -9.96 -10.35 -19.35
C GLU A 146 -11.02 -10.48 -20.45
N HIS A 147 -12.28 -10.73 -20.08
CA HIS A 147 -13.37 -10.76 -21.05
C HIS A 147 -13.53 -9.40 -21.74
N ALA A 148 -13.69 -8.32 -20.98
CA ALA A 148 -13.97 -7.00 -21.52
C ALA A 148 -12.88 -6.44 -22.45
N PHE A 149 -11.61 -6.82 -22.26
CA PHE A 149 -10.49 -6.28 -23.06
C PHE A 149 -9.84 -7.26 -24.03
N ILE A 150 -9.97 -8.58 -23.84
CA ILE A 150 -9.24 -9.59 -24.62
C ILE A 150 -10.21 -10.52 -25.35
N TYR A 151 -11.16 -11.11 -24.63
CA TYR A 151 -11.94 -12.23 -25.14
C TYR A 151 -13.34 -11.88 -25.64
N CYS A 152 -13.87 -10.70 -25.31
CA CYS A 152 -15.21 -10.33 -25.77
C CYS A 152 -15.19 -10.12 -27.28
N ASN A 153 -16.02 -10.90 -27.98
CA ASN A 153 -16.12 -10.85 -29.44
C ASN A 153 -16.79 -9.55 -29.91
N ASP A 154 -17.74 -9.05 -29.13
CA ASP A 154 -18.57 -7.90 -29.49
C ASP A 154 -17.94 -6.55 -29.11
N THR A 155 -16.87 -6.53 -28.29
CA THR A 155 -16.11 -5.30 -27.98
C THR A 155 -15.15 -4.88 -29.08
N LYS A 156 -14.83 -5.77 -30.04
CA LYS A 156 -13.88 -5.48 -31.14
C LYS A 156 -14.44 -4.53 -32.21
N LEU A 157 -15.70 -4.10 -32.10
CA LEU A 157 -16.43 -3.32 -33.11
C LEU A 157 -16.68 -1.85 -32.72
N LEU A 158 -15.98 -1.31 -31.71
CA LEU A 158 -15.99 0.12 -31.37
C LEU A 158 -14.64 0.77 -31.68
#